data_AF-A0A8T2HXG4-F1
#
_entry.id   AF-A0A8T2HXG4-F1
#
_cell.length_a   1.000
_cell.length_b   1.000
_cell.length_c   1.000
_cell.angle_alpha   90.00
_cell.angle_beta   90.00
_cell.angle_gamma   90.00
#
_symmetry.space_group_name_H-M   'P 1'
#
loop_
_entity.id
_entity.type
_entity.pdbx_description
1 polymer ?
#
loop_
_entity_poly.entity_id
_entity_poly.type
_entity_poly.pdbx_seq_one_letter_code
_entity_poly.pdbx_strand_id
1 'polypeptide(L)'
;MITSYQNRNPAKLNEFMRSACRPMHRHPKKSIAANSGQGFGKKANEAKDDHHKYQDEILNQRSVALAATDILARLLHAEENALEVATEFTGSLTEEFFHISSAYLQMAKKDADDNVAFRLERAIKAAMEAKNATLRPEIQLLNKLLGSETELERKQVLNTKQAGETLTMNNYYFFNLLDTMMKDVDRQPDGPQKVELQEKQQAVKSAALGRLPPEDRAKVPDGGAKK
;
A
#
# COMPACT_ATOMS: atom_id res chain seq x y z
N MET A 1 -31.61 -6.50 27.15
CA MET A 1 -31.66 -5.05 27.43
C MET A 1 -31.02 -4.35 26.26
N ILE A 2 -31.82 -3.65 25.46
CA ILE A 2 -31.40 -2.90 24.27
C ILE A 2 -31.20 -1.46 24.74
N THR A 3 -29.96 -0.97 24.74
CA THR A 3 -29.68 0.46 24.90
C THR A 3 -29.09 1.00 23.62
N SER A 4 -29.89 1.83 22.98
CA SER A 4 -29.61 2.72 21.87
C SER A 4 -28.33 3.53 22.07
N TYR A 5 -27.42 3.51 21.09
CA TYR A 5 -26.43 4.58 20.91
C TYR A 5 -26.81 5.43 19.71
N GLN A 6 -27.46 6.53 20.03
CA GLN A 6 -27.72 7.66 19.17
C GLN A 6 -26.40 8.25 18.65
N ASN A 7 -26.34 8.45 17.34
CA ASN A 7 -26.03 9.72 16.70
C ASN A 7 -24.79 10.46 17.25
N ARG A 8 -23.61 10.18 16.69
CA ARG A 8 -22.45 11.09 16.78
C ARG A 8 -22.19 11.71 15.41
N ASN A 9 -22.68 12.94 15.32
CA ASN A 9 -22.60 13.93 14.25
C ASN A 9 -21.38 13.80 13.29
N PRO A 10 -21.59 13.52 11.98
CA PRO A 10 -20.51 13.40 10.98
C PRO A 10 -19.72 14.70 10.76
N ALA A 11 -20.21 15.83 11.27
CA ALA A 11 -19.49 17.11 11.23
C ALA A 11 -18.17 17.08 12.02
N LYS A 12 -18.09 16.32 13.12
CA LYS A 12 -16.88 16.31 13.98
C LYS A 12 -15.70 15.56 13.36
N LEU A 13 -15.96 14.53 12.54
CA LEU A 13 -14.92 13.80 11.84
C LEU A 13 -14.29 14.67 10.72
N ASN A 14 -15.13 15.41 10.00
CA ASN A 14 -14.67 16.38 9.00
C ASN A 14 -13.92 17.57 9.62
N GLU A 15 -14.27 17.97 10.85
CA GLU A 15 -13.59 19.04 11.57
C GLU A 15 -12.20 18.60 12.09
N PHE A 16 -12.07 17.35 12.55
CA PHE A 16 -10.79 16.75 12.93
C PHE A 16 -9.83 16.63 11.73
N MET A 17 -10.34 16.16 10.59
CA MET A 17 -9.55 16.03 9.35
C MET A 17 -9.11 17.39 8.79
N ARG A 18 -9.91 18.45 8.96
CA ARG A 18 -9.55 19.83 8.57
C ARG A 18 -8.54 20.48 9.53
N SER A 19 -8.55 20.10 10.81
CA SER A 19 -7.63 20.63 11.83
C SER A 19 -6.18 20.13 11.65
N ALA A 20 -6.01 18.88 11.22
CA ALA A 20 -4.69 18.27 11.01
C ALA A 20 -3.91 18.85 9.81
N CYS A 21 -4.59 19.59 8.91
CA CYS A 21 -3.99 20.21 7.72
C CYS A 21 -3.76 21.73 7.86
N ARG A 22 -3.58 22.27 9.07
CA ARG A 22 -3.18 23.69 9.22
C ARG A 22 -1.67 23.86 8.95
N PRO A 23 -1.27 24.65 7.94
CA PRO A 23 0.13 24.94 7.69
C PRO A 23 0.72 25.78 8.83
N MET A 24 1.79 25.30 9.44
CA MET A 24 2.63 26.05 10.37
C MET A 24 3.20 27.29 9.66
N HIS A 25 2.68 28.48 9.96
CA HIS A 25 3.30 29.74 9.55
C HIS A 25 4.66 29.90 10.25
N ARG A 26 5.74 29.55 9.55
CA ARG A 26 7.09 30.00 9.91
C ARG A 26 7.24 31.46 9.48
N HIS A 27 7.42 32.34 10.46
CA HIS A 27 7.83 33.73 10.23
C HIS A 27 9.18 33.77 9.49
N PRO A 28 9.33 34.57 8.41
CA PRO A 28 10.63 34.84 7.83
C PRO A 28 11.41 35.79 8.75
N LYS A 29 12.59 35.35 9.19
CA LYS A 29 13.55 36.21 9.90
C LYS A 29 14.03 37.31 8.94
N LYS A 30 13.92 38.56 9.37
CA LYS A 30 14.47 39.75 8.70
C LYS A 30 15.98 39.59 8.53
N SER A 31 16.46 39.68 7.29
CA SER A 31 17.87 39.81 6.92
C SER A 31 18.32 41.27 7.05
N ILE A 32 19.50 41.50 7.63
CA ILE A 32 20.22 42.77 7.58
C ILE A 32 21.35 42.65 6.53
N ALA A 33 21.26 43.55 5.55
CA ALA A 33 22.26 44.26 4.76
C ALA A 33 23.51 43.57 4.14
N ALA A 34 23.55 43.73 2.80
CA ALA A 34 24.62 44.30 1.97
C ALA A 34 25.96 43.57 1.82
N ASN A 35 26.23 43.09 0.59
CA ASN A 35 27.31 43.69 -0.20
C ASN A 35 27.12 43.46 -1.72
N SER A 36 27.57 44.46 -2.47
CA SER A 36 27.51 44.66 -3.92
C SER A 36 28.26 43.60 -4.75
N GLY A 37 27.72 43.26 -5.92
CA GLY A 37 28.47 42.53 -6.95
C GLY A 37 27.63 42.23 -8.19
N GLN A 38 27.90 42.99 -9.26
CA GLN A 38 27.42 42.85 -10.63
C GLN A 38 27.21 41.41 -11.12
N GLY A 39 26.04 41.14 -11.74
CA GLY A 39 25.77 39.90 -12.46
C GLY A 39 24.28 39.58 -12.64
N PHE A 40 23.43 40.58 -12.91
CA PHE A 40 21.97 40.39 -13.01
C PHE A 40 21.51 40.38 -14.47
N GLY A 41 20.96 39.24 -14.92
CA GLY A 41 20.26 39.18 -16.19
C GLY A 41 19.73 37.80 -16.61
N LYS A 42 20.29 36.69 -16.11
CA LYS A 42 19.84 35.34 -16.52
C LYS A 42 19.25 34.45 -15.42
N LYS A 43 19.49 34.72 -14.13
CA LYS A 43 19.05 33.84 -13.01
C LYS A 43 17.65 34.13 -12.46
N ALA A 44 17.00 35.22 -12.87
CA ALA A 44 15.70 35.63 -12.31
C ALA A 44 14.50 34.93 -12.98
N ASN A 45 14.67 34.39 -14.19
CA ASN A 45 13.61 33.62 -14.87
C ASN A 45 13.62 32.15 -14.43
N GLU A 46 14.80 31.52 -14.30
CA GLU A 46 14.91 30.13 -13.80
C GLU A 46 14.34 29.97 -12.39
N ALA A 47 14.60 30.91 -11.47
CA ALA A 47 14.07 30.85 -10.10
C ALA A 47 12.54 31.06 -10.01
N LYS A 48 11.92 31.74 -10.99
CA LYS A 48 10.47 31.88 -11.07
C LYS A 48 9.82 30.64 -11.67
N ASP A 49 10.43 30.08 -12.72
CA ASP A 49 9.97 28.84 -13.34
C ASP A 49 10.04 27.66 -12.36
N ASP A 50 11.09 27.59 -11.54
CA ASP A 50 11.20 26.56 -10.50
C ASP A 50 10.15 26.74 -9.40
N HIS A 51 9.90 27.97 -8.93
CA HIS A 51 8.88 28.24 -7.91
C HIS A 51 7.45 27.90 -8.39
N HIS A 52 7.13 28.13 -9.66
CA HIS A 52 5.85 27.71 -10.24
C HIS A 52 5.73 26.18 -10.33
N LYS A 53 6.79 25.49 -10.76
CA LYS A 53 6.81 24.01 -10.77
C LYS A 53 6.62 23.41 -9.38
N TYR A 54 7.30 23.95 -8.36
CA TYR A 54 7.10 23.49 -6.98
C TYR A 54 5.68 23.73 -6.48
N GLN A 55 5.06 24.86 -6.83
CA GLN A 55 3.66 25.10 -6.46
C GLN A 55 2.70 24.12 -7.15
N ASP A 56 2.90 23.86 -8.44
CA ASP A 56 2.09 22.92 -9.19
C ASP A 56 2.23 21.48 -8.66
N GLU A 57 3.44 21.06 -8.31
CA GLU A 57 3.71 19.77 -7.65
C GLU A 57 2.99 19.67 -6.29
N ILE A 58 3.03 20.72 -5.47
CA ILE A 58 2.33 20.76 -4.18
C ILE A 58 0.82 20.67 -4.38
N LEU A 59 0.27 21.37 -5.37
CA LEU A 59 -1.16 21.32 -5.68
C LEU A 59 -1.57 19.93 -6.17
N ASN A 60 -0.74 19.30 -6.99
CA ASN A 60 -0.98 17.93 -7.48
C ASN A 60 -0.91 16.89 -6.35
N GLN A 61 0.07 17.00 -5.45
CA GLN A 61 0.15 16.11 -4.28
C GLN A 61 -1.08 16.27 -3.37
N ARG A 62 -1.55 17.50 -3.18
CA ARG A 62 -2.77 17.77 -2.41
C ARG A 62 -4.01 17.19 -3.07
N SER A 63 -4.15 17.31 -4.40
CA SER A 63 -5.32 16.77 -5.11
C SER A 63 -5.36 15.25 -5.01
N VAL A 64 -4.22 14.58 -5.20
CA VAL A 64 -4.08 13.12 -5.03
C VAL A 64 -4.43 12.71 -3.60
N ALA A 65 -3.93 13.45 -2.60
CA ALA A 65 -4.20 13.13 -1.21
C ALA A 65 -5.69 13.28 -0.84
N LEU A 66 -6.34 14.32 -1.35
CA LEU A 66 -7.77 14.54 -1.16
C LEU A 66 -8.61 13.46 -1.84
N ALA A 67 -8.24 13.04 -3.06
CA ALA A 67 -8.93 11.97 -3.76
C ALA A 67 -8.83 10.63 -3.02
N ALA A 68 -7.62 10.28 -2.56
CA ALA A 68 -7.40 9.09 -1.73
C ALA A 68 -8.22 9.13 -0.43
N THR A 69 -8.28 10.30 0.21
CA THR A 69 -9.03 10.50 1.45
C THR A 69 -10.54 10.41 1.22
N ASP A 70 -11.06 10.92 0.09
CA ASP A 70 -12.49 10.81 -0.25
C ASP A 70 -12.91 9.35 -0.43
N ILE A 71 -12.10 8.55 -1.13
CA ILE A 71 -12.36 7.12 -1.31
C ILE A 71 -12.32 6.40 0.03
N LEU A 72 -11.32 6.69 0.87
CA LEU A 72 -11.22 6.08 2.20
C LEU A 72 -12.45 6.43 3.06
N ALA A 73 -12.89 7.69 3.00
CA ALA A 73 -14.11 8.11 3.69
C ALA A 73 -15.32 7.31 3.20
N ARG A 74 -15.51 7.16 1.88
CA ARG A 74 -16.61 6.35 1.31
C ARG A 74 -16.57 4.91 1.81
N LEU A 75 -15.40 4.28 1.83
CA LEU A 75 -15.24 2.90 2.35
C LEU A 75 -15.58 2.81 3.85
N LEU A 76 -15.19 3.80 4.65
CA LEU A 76 -15.50 3.85 6.08
C LEU A 76 -16.99 4.06 6.37
N HIS A 77 -17.69 4.77 5.48
CA HIS A 77 -19.14 5.01 5.60
C HIS A 77 -19.97 3.83 5.10
N ALA A 78 -19.44 3.07 4.14
CA ALA A 78 -20.11 1.89 3.60
C ALA A 78 -20.20 0.74 4.61
N GLU A 79 -19.41 0.78 5.69
CA GLU A 79 -19.35 -0.22 6.76
C GLU A 79 -19.33 -1.65 6.20
N GLU A 80 -20.46 -2.35 6.18
CA GLU A 80 -20.61 -3.75 5.69
C GLU A 80 -20.44 -3.89 4.18
N ASN A 81 -20.74 -2.84 3.42
CA ASN A 81 -20.66 -2.84 1.96
C ASN A 81 -19.32 -2.28 1.45
N ALA A 82 -18.30 -2.19 2.32
CA ALA A 82 -17.00 -1.64 1.96
C ALA A 82 -16.35 -2.37 0.77
N LEU A 83 -16.55 -3.68 0.64
CA LEU A 83 -16.02 -4.46 -0.49
C LEU A 83 -16.71 -4.08 -1.81
N GLU A 84 -18.04 -3.97 -1.82
CA GLU A 84 -18.80 -3.58 -3.01
C GLU A 84 -18.39 -2.18 -3.47
N VAL A 85 -18.33 -1.21 -2.55
CA VAL A 85 -17.85 0.13 -2.86
C VAL A 85 -16.40 0.08 -3.37
N ALA A 86 -15.52 -0.72 -2.75
CA ALA A 86 -14.16 -0.87 -3.25
C ALA A 86 -14.09 -1.43 -4.68
N THR A 87 -15.00 -2.32 -5.07
CA THR A 87 -15.04 -2.87 -6.45
C THR A 87 -15.39 -1.80 -7.48
N GLU A 88 -16.29 -0.87 -7.15
CA GLU A 88 -16.64 0.26 -8.03
C GLU A 88 -15.47 1.22 -8.25
N PHE A 89 -14.62 1.38 -7.22
CA PHE A 89 -13.50 2.32 -7.25
C PHE A 89 -12.13 1.67 -7.50
N THR A 90 -12.06 0.44 -8.03
CA THR A 90 -10.79 -0.29 -8.26
C THR A 90 -9.74 0.48 -9.07
N GLY A 91 -10.18 1.33 -10.01
CA GLY A 91 -9.30 2.20 -10.79
C GLY A 91 -8.65 3.32 -9.97
N SER A 92 -9.29 3.73 -8.88
CA SER A 92 -8.82 4.77 -7.97
C SER A 92 -8.10 4.22 -6.71
N LEU A 93 -8.09 2.90 -6.53
CA LEU A 93 -7.26 2.21 -5.53
C LEU A 93 -5.80 2.13 -6.02
N THR A 94 -5.12 3.28 -6.02
CA THR A 94 -3.72 3.44 -6.42
C THR A 94 -2.75 3.20 -5.26
N GLU A 95 -1.45 3.19 -5.54
CA GLU A 95 -0.42 3.09 -4.49
C GLU A 95 -0.52 4.24 -3.49
N GLU A 96 -0.76 5.46 -3.97
CA GLU A 96 -0.92 6.64 -3.13
C GLU A 96 -2.12 6.51 -2.18
N PHE A 97 -3.22 5.90 -2.63
CA PHE A 97 -4.35 5.57 -1.76
C PHE A 97 -3.92 4.66 -0.61
N PHE A 98 -3.19 3.58 -0.90
CA PHE A 98 -2.74 2.65 0.14
C PHE A 98 -1.70 3.28 1.09
N HIS A 99 -0.82 4.14 0.57
CA HIS A 99 0.15 4.86 1.39
C HIS A 99 -0.54 5.79 2.39
N ILE A 100 -1.48 6.62 1.92
CA ILE A 100 -2.21 7.57 2.76
C ILE A 100 -3.09 6.84 3.77
N SER A 101 -3.81 5.80 3.34
CA SER A 101 -4.67 5.02 4.24
C SER A 101 -3.85 4.32 5.33
N SER A 102 -2.66 3.81 4.98
CA SER A 102 -1.73 3.22 5.96
C SER A 102 -1.21 4.24 6.96
N ALA A 103 -0.93 5.47 6.52
CA ALA A 103 -0.53 6.55 7.42
C ALA A 103 -1.64 6.88 8.43
N TYR A 104 -2.90 6.97 7.98
CA TYR A 104 -4.03 7.16 8.89
C TYR A 104 -4.21 6.01 9.88
N LEU A 105 -4.03 4.77 9.43
CA LEU A 105 -4.06 3.61 10.32
C LEU A 105 -2.96 3.68 11.39
N GLN A 106 -1.74 4.02 11.00
CA GLN A 106 -0.62 4.16 11.94
C GLN A 106 -0.87 5.28 12.96
N MET A 107 -1.45 6.40 12.52
CA MET A 107 -1.85 7.49 13.43
C MET A 107 -2.90 7.02 14.43
N ALA A 108 -3.96 6.35 13.98
CA ALA A 108 -5.01 5.82 14.86
C ALA A 108 -4.46 4.82 15.89
N LYS A 109 -3.55 3.93 15.47
CA LYS A 109 -2.85 2.99 16.37
C LYS A 109 -1.98 3.70 17.40
N LYS A 110 -1.28 4.76 16.99
CA LYS A 110 -0.42 5.55 17.88
C LYS A 110 -1.24 6.32 18.93
N ASP A 111 -2.41 6.81 18.54
CA ASP A 111 -3.32 7.54 19.42
C ASP A 111 -4.18 6.60 20.30
N ALA A 112 -3.99 5.28 20.19
CA ALA A 112 -4.72 4.23 20.90
C ALA A 112 -6.26 4.31 20.69
N ASP A 113 -6.70 4.75 19.50
CA ASP A 113 -8.11 4.71 19.11
C ASP A 113 -8.39 3.39 18.39
N ASP A 114 -8.61 2.33 19.16
CA ASP A 114 -8.82 0.97 18.66
C ASP A 114 -10.03 0.86 17.73
N ASN A 115 -11.08 1.67 17.97
CA ASN A 115 -12.28 1.64 17.13
C ASN A 115 -11.99 2.21 15.74
N VAL A 116 -11.33 3.37 15.67
CA VAL A 116 -10.94 3.97 14.40
C VAL A 116 -9.91 3.10 13.68
N ALA A 117 -8.93 2.55 14.39
CA ALA A 117 -7.94 1.64 13.82
C ALA A 117 -8.62 0.39 13.21
N PHE A 118 -9.55 -0.25 13.94
CA PHE A 118 -10.30 -1.40 13.45
C PHE A 118 -11.13 -1.08 12.20
N ARG A 119 -11.83 0.06 12.17
CA ARG A 119 -12.60 0.48 10.99
C ARG A 119 -11.72 0.75 9.78
N LEU A 120 -10.56 1.39 9.99
CA LEU A 120 -9.56 1.62 8.95
C LEU A 120 -8.98 0.31 8.42
N GLU A 121 -8.60 -0.62 9.28
CA GLU A 121 -8.09 -1.93 8.87
C GLU A 121 -9.10 -2.67 8.00
N ARG A 122 -10.36 -2.69 8.41
CA ARG A 122 -11.43 -3.32 7.64
C ARG A 122 -11.64 -2.66 6.28
N ALA A 123 -11.67 -1.33 6.21
CA ALA A 123 -11.83 -0.60 4.96
C ALA A 123 -10.64 -0.83 4.00
N ILE A 124 -9.41 -0.78 4.53
CA ILE A 124 -8.19 -1.03 3.75
C ILE A 124 -8.17 -2.49 3.27
N LYS A 125 -8.57 -3.46 4.11
CA LYS A 125 -8.64 -4.87 3.71
C LYS A 125 -9.64 -5.09 2.59
N ALA A 126 -10.81 -4.47 2.65
CA ALA A 126 -11.81 -4.51 1.57
C ALA A 126 -11.27 -3.91 0.26
N ALA A 127 -10.57 -2.77 0.35
CA ALA A 127 -9.89 -2.16 -0.79
C ALA A 127 -8.81 -3.07 -1.39
N MET A 128 -7.96 -3.67 -0.55
CA MET A 128 -6.93 -4.61 -0.99
C MET A 128 -7.55 -5.82 -1.67
N GLU A 129 -8.65 -6.36 -1.15
CA GLU A 129 -9.35 -7.50 -1.73
C GLU A 129 -9.93 -7.16 -3.11
N ALA A 130 -10.63 -6.04 -3.24
CA ALA A 130 -11.15 -5.57 -4.52
C ALA A 130 -10.04 -5.33 -5.55
N LYS A 131 -8.92 -4.71 -5.13
CA LYS A 131 -7.76 -4.50 -6.01
C LYS A 131 -7.13 -5.82 -6.41
N ASN A 132 -6.94 -6.73 -5.46
CA ASN A 132 -6.36 -8.05 -5.70
C ASN A 132 -7.19 -8.85 -6.71
N ALA A 133 -8.52 -8.79 -6.66
CA ALA A 133 -9.39 -9.47 -7.62
C ALA A 133 -9.13 -9.07 -9.09
N THR A 134 -8.56 -7.88 -9.34
CA THR A 134 -8.21 -7.42 -10.69
C THR A 134 -6.87 -7.95 -11.21
N LEU A 135 -6.06 -8.55 -10.34
CA LEU A 135 -4.71 -9.02 -10.68
C LEU A 135 -4.75 -10.39 -11.36
N ARG A 136 -3.62 -10.79 -11.96
CA ARG A 136 -3.47 -12.14 -12.49
C ARG A 136 -3.56 -13.20 -11.37
N PRO A 137 -4.11 -14.40 -11.62
CA PRO A 137 -4.30 -15.44 -10.61
C PRO A 137 -3.02 -15.77 -9.81
N GLU A 138 -1.86 -15.77 -10.46
CA GLU A 138 -0.58 -16.06 -9.81
C GLU A 138 -0.21 -14.98 -8.78
N ILE A 139 -0.47 -13.71 -9.10
CA ILE A 139 -0.23 -12.57 -8.20
C ILE A 139 -1.27 -12.60 -7.06
N GLN A 140 -2.53 -12.94 -7.37
CA GLN A 140 -3.56 -13.11 -6.35
C GLN A 140 -3.19 -14.17 -5.33
N LEU A 141 -2.71 -15.33 -5.80
CA LEU A 141 -2.26 -16.43 -4.94
C LEU A 141 -1.06 -15.99 -4.10
N LEU A 142 -0.08 -15.34 -4.71
CA LEU A 142 1.11 -14.85 -4.01
C LEU A 142 0.76 -13.87 -2.88
N ASN A 143 -0.11 -12.90 -3.15
CA ASN A 143 -0.56 -11.94 -2.14
C ASN A 143 -1.26 -12.62 -0.96
N LYS A 144 -2.12 -13.62 -1.23
CA LYS A 144 -2.77 -14.42 -0.18
C LYS A 144 -1.76 -15.19 0.67
N LEU A 145 -0.73 -15.76 0.04
CA LEU A 145 0.30 -16.54 0.73
C LEU A 145 1.24 -15.66 1.56
N LEU A 146 1.61 -14.49 1.07
CA LEU A 146 2.42 -13.52 1.80
C LEU A 146 1.66 -12.88 2.97
N GLY A 147 0.33 -12.72 2.84
CA GLY A 147 -0.53 -12.24 3.91
C GLY A 147 -0.92 -13.29 4.96
N SER A 148 -0.54 -14.56 4.76
CA SER A 148 -0.80 -15.63 5.72
C SER A 148 0.29 -15.64 6.80
N GLU A 149 -0.09 -15.36 8.05
CA GLU A 149 0.85 -15.27 9.17
C GLU A 149 1.35 -16.66 9.56
N THR A 150 0.45 -17.65 9.54
CA THR A 150 0.75 -19.01 10.01
C THR A 150 0.97 -20.01 8.88
N GLU A 151 1.69 -21.10 9.18
CA GLU A 151 1.85 -22.22 8.25
C GLU A 151 0.50 -22.90 7.92
N LEU A 152 -0.41 -22.94 8.90
CA LEU A 152 -1.73 -23.52 8.74
C LEU A 152 -2.56 -22.75 7.71
N GLU A 153 -2.59 -21.41 7.81
CA GLU A 153 -3.27 -20.55 6.83
C GLU A 153 -2.68 -20.72 5.44
N ARG A 154 -1.34 -20.75 5.31
CA ARG A 154 -0.68 -21.00 4.02
C ARG A 154 -1.11 -22.34 3.42
N LYS A 155 -1.18 -23.40 4.23
CA LYS A 155 -1.67 -24.72 3.78
C LYS A 155 -3.13 -24.66 3.34
N GLN A 156 -3.99 -23.96 4.06
CA GLN A 156 -5.40 -23.80 3.66
C GLN A 156 -5.54 -23.12 2.29
N VAL A 157 -4.77 -22.06 2.04
CA VAL A 157 -4.74 -21.38 0.74
C VAL A 157 -4.25 -22.34 -0.37
N LEU A 158 -3.16 -23.08 -0.12
CA LEU A 158 -2.56 -24.01 -1.08
C LEU A 158 -3.38 -25.28 -1.34
N ASN A 159 -4.25 -25.66 -0.40
CA ASN A 159 -5.12 -26.84 -0.54
C ASN A 159 -6.33 -26.59 -1.44
N THR A 160 -6.55 -25.35 -1.87
CA THR A 160 -7.60 -25.06 -2.85
C THR A 160 -7.24 -25.62 -4.23
N LYS A 161 -8.25 -26.07 -4.99
CA LYS A 161 -8.05 -26.56 -6.37
C LYS A 161 -7.40 -25.48 -7.25
N GLN A 162 -7.90 -24.25 -7.12
CA GLN A 162 -7.42 -23.08 -7.85
C GLN A 162 -5.93 -22.82 -7.59
N ALA A 163 -5.45 -22.96 -6.34
CA ALA A 163 -4.04 -22.79 -6.04
C ALA A 163 -3.17 -23.82 -6.77
N GLY A 164 -3.57 -25.09 -6.78
CA GLY A 164 -2.84 -26.14 -7.49
C GLY A 164 -2.72 -25.88 -8.99
N GLU A 165 -3.79 -25.46 -9.64
CA GLU A 165 -3.78 -25.05 -11.06
C GLU A 165 -2.87 -23.82 -11.26
N THR A 166 -3.02 -22.80 -10.42
CA THR A 166 -2.26 -21.55 -10.51
C THR A 166 -0.73 -21.76 -10.38
N LEU A 167 -0.29 -22.74 -9.57
CA LEU A 167 1.13 -23.05 -9.41
C LEU A 167 1.80 -23.61 -10.67
N THR A 168 1.03 -24.26 -11.56
CA THR A 168 1.55 -24.86 -12.80
C THR A 168 1.23 -24.04 -14.05
N MET A 169 0.35 -23.04 -13.93
CA MET A 169 -0.01 -22.13 -15.02
C MET A 169 1.19 -21.36 -15.58
N ASN A 170 1.09 -21.02 -16.88
CA ASN A 170 2.00 -20.11 -17.57
C ASN A 170 3.49 -20.45 -17.37
N ASN A 171 3.84 -21.75 -17.49
CA ASN A 171 5.21 -22.26 -17.29
C ASN A 171 5.77 -21.92 -15.90
N TYR A 172 5.00 -22.23 -14.85
CA TYR A 172 5.42 -21.99 -13.46
C TYR A 172 5.69 -20.52 -13.17
N TYR A 173 4.91 -19.61 -13.78
CA TYR A 173 5.10 -18.15 -13.64
C TYR A 173 5.11 -17.69 -12.17
N PHE A 174 4.28 -18.30 -11.32
CA PHE A 174 4.27 -18.05 -9.88
C PHE A 174 5.67 -18.16 -9.26
N PHE A 175 6.42 -19.23 -9.58
CA PHE A 175 7.76 -19.46 -9.02
C PHE A 175 8.79 -18.49 -9.60
N ASN A 176 8.70 -18.17 -10.89
CA ASN A 176 9.56 -17.17 -11.50
C ASN A 176 9.37 -15.78 -10.87
N LEU A 177 8.11 -15.40 -10.59
CA LEU A 177 7.78 -14.15 -9.93
C LEU A 177 8.36 -14.11 -8.50
N LEU A 178 8.14 -15.19 -7.73
CA LEU A 178 8.66 -15.30 -6.37
C LEU A 178 10.19 -15.24 -6.33
N ASP A 179 10.87 -15.90 -7.27
CA ASP A 179 12.32 -15.88 -7.37
C ASP A 179 12.88 -14.50 -7.75
N THR A 180 12.20 -13.76 -8.64
CA THR A 180 12.56 -12.37 -8.93
C THR A 180 12.40 -11.51 -7.68
N MET A 181 11.30 -11.64 -6.94
CA MET A 181 11.09 -10.89 -5.70
C MET A 181 12.14 -11.20 -4.64
N MET A 182 12.51 -12.48 -4.47
CA MET A 182 13.57 -12.87 -3.53
C MET A 182 14.91 -12.21 -3.90
N LYS A 183 15.29 -12.22 -5.19
CA LYS A 183 16.51 -11.54 -5.66
C LYS A 183 16.46 -10.03 -5.43
N ASP A 184 15.30 -9.41 -5.59
CA ASP A 184 15.15 -7.97 -5.36
C ASP A 184 15.28 -7.63 -3.87
N VAL A 185 14.77 -8.49 -2.98
CA VAL A 185 14.97 -8.35 -1.52
C VAL A 185 16.43 -8.61 -1.14
N ASP A 186 17.11 -9.58 -1.78
CA ASP A 186 18.53 -9.85 -1.53
C ASP A 186 19.43 -8.63 -1.79
N ARG A 187 19.06 -7.80 -2.78
CA ARG A 187 19.77 -6.56 -3.15
C ARG A 187 19.55 -5.40 -2.18
N GLN A 188 18.59 -5.50 -1.26
CA GLN A 188 18.33 -4.46 -0.27
C GLN A 188 19.42 -4.44 0.82
N PRO A 189 19.68 -3.29 1.45
CA PRO A 189 20.60 -3.21 2.59
C PRO A 189 20.15 -4.13 3.72
N ASP A 190 21.12 -4.69 4.45
CA ASP A 190 20.83 -5.62 5.54
C ASP A 190 20.10 -4.92 6.69
N GLY A 191 19.04 -5.56 7.17
CA GLY A 191 18.20 -5.05 8.25
C GLY A 191 17.17 -6.07 8.69
N PRO A 192 16.52 -5.87 9.86
CA PRO A 192 15.56 -6.83 10.42
C PRO A 192 14.37 -7.09 9.49
N GLN A 193 13.90 -6.06 8.78
CA GLN A 193 12.78 -6.18 7.84
C GLN A 193 13.12 -7.03 6.62
N LYS A 194 14.38 -6.98 6.13
CA LYS A 194 14.85 -7.82 5.03
C LYS A 194 14.81 -9.28 5.41
N VAL A 195 15.34 -9.62 6.59
CA VAL A 195 15.38 -11.00 7.10
C VAL A 195 13.97 -11.55 7.25
N GLU A 196 13.05 -10.81 7.89
CA GLU A 196 11.65 -11.23 8.05
C GLU A 196 10.97 -11.49 6.69
N LEU A 197 11.22 -10.62 5.70
CA LEU A 197 10.64 -10.76 4.37
C LEU A 197 11.23 -11.96 3.61
N GLN A 198 12.54 -12.18 3.69
CA GLN A 198 13.20 -13.35 3.09
C GLN A 198 12.69 -14.65 3.69
N GLU A 199 12.55 -14.72 5.01
CA GLU A 199 11.99 -15.88 5.72
C GLU A 199 10.55 -16.17 5.25
N LYS A 200 9.71 -15.13 5.15
CA LYS A 200 8.34 -15.26 4.62
C LYS A 200 8.33 -15.78 3.19
N GLN A 201 9.14 -15.19 2.30
CA GLN A 201 9.22 -15.61 0.90
C GLN A 201 9.71 -17.06 0.75
N GLN A 202 10.72 -17.45 1.52
CA GLN A 202 11.25 -18.81 1.52
C GLN A 202 10.23 -19.82 2.06
N ALA A 203 9.49 -19.45 3.12
CA ALA A 203 8.41 -20.27 3.66
C ALA A 203 7.29 -20.49 2.61
N VAL A 204 6.91 -19.43 1.88
CA VAL A 204 5.92 -19.51 0.79
C VAL A 204 6.44 -20.41 -0.33
N LYS A 205 7.70 -20.23 -0.77
CA LYS A 205 8.32 -21.05 -1.82
C LYS A 205 8.31 -22.53 -1.45
N SER A 206 8.74 -22.84 -0.23
CA SER A 206 8.87 -24.21 0.28
C SER A 206 7.50 -24.89 0.40
N ALA A 207 6.49 -24.17 0.91
CA ALA A 207 5.12 -24.68 1.01
C ALA A 207 4.50 -24.93 -0.38
N ALA A 208 4.69 -24.00 -1.32
CA ALA A 208 4.20 -24.13 -2.69
C ALA A 208 4.85 -25.30 -3.44
N LEU A 209 6.17 -25.48 -3.31
CA LEU A 209 6.88 -26.64 -3.87
C LEU A 209 6.40 -27.95 -3.25
N GLY A 210 6.14 -27.97 -1.94
CA GLY A 210 5.58 -29.13 -1.24
C GLY A 210 4.22 -29.57 -1.78
N ARG A 211 3.43 -28.63 -2.32
CA ARG A 211 2.12 -28.90 -2.92
C ARG A 211 2.19 -29.49 -4.33
N LEU A 212 3.28 -29.27 -5.07
CA LEU A 212 3.47 -29.81 -6.41
C LEU A 212 3.77 -31.32 -6.36
N PRO A 213 3.24 -32.10 -7.33
CA PRO A 213 3.68 -33.47 -7.56
C PRO A 213 5.19 -33.56 -7.82
N PRO A 214 5.87 -34.65 -7.42
CA PRO A 214 7.33 -34.80 -7.60
C PRO A 214 7.81 -34.55 -9.03
N GLU A 215 7.04 -34.99 -10.03
CA GLU A 215 7.32 -34.84 -11.45
C GLU A 215 7.32 -33.37 -11.93
N ASP A 216 6.58 -32.50 -11.25
CA ASP A 216 6.47 -31.09 -11.59
C ASP A 216 7.50 -30.24 -10.85
N ARG A 217 7.98 -30.69 -9.69
CA ARG A 217 9.05 -30.01 -8.94
C ARG A 217 10.32 -29.86 -9.76
N ALA A 218 10.66 -30.87 -10.56
CA ALA A 218 11.83 -30.86 -11.44
C ALA A 218 11.69 -29.90 -12.63
N LYS A 219 10.46 -29.48 -12.96
CA LYS A 219 10.15 -28.57 -14.07
C LYS A 219 10.08 -27.11 -13.62
N VAL A 220 10.00 -26.85 -12.32
CA VAL A 220 10.07 -25.50 -11.78
C VAL A 220 11.44 -24.93 -12.18
N PRO A 221 11.47 -23.78 -12.88
CA PRO A 221 12.73 -23.15 -13.25
C PRO A 221 13.52 -22.88 -11.98
N ASP A 222 14.71 -23.48 -11.88
CA ASP A 222 15.65 -23.06 -10.86
C ASP A 222 16.01 -21.61 -11.22
N GLY A 223 15.79 -20.67 -10.31
CA GLY A 223 15.97 -19.23 -10.52
C GLY A 223 17.39 -18.80 -10.96
N GLY A 224 18.28 -19.73 -11.28
CA GLY A 224 19.50 -19.51 -12.04
C GLY A 224 19.21 -19.00 -13.46
N ALA A 225 19.31 -17.68 -13.60
CA ALA A 225 19.37 -16.91 -14.83
C ALA A 225 19.59 -17.72 -16.13
N LYS A 226 18.57 -17.81 -16.98
CA LYS A 226 18.83 -17.88 -18.42
C LYS A 226 19.29 -16.49 -18.85
N LYS A 227 20.59 -16.40 -19.17
CA LYS A 227 21.26 -15.26 -19.80
C LYS A 227 20.61 -14.90 -21.13
#